data_AF-A0A7C5PI04-F1
#
_entry.id   AF-A0A7C5PI04-F1
#
_cell.length_a   1.000
_cell.length_b   1.000
_cell.length_c   1.000
_cell.angle_alpha   90.00
_cell.angle_beta   90.00
_cell.angle_gamma   90.00
#
_symmetry.space_group_name_H-M   'P 1'
#
loop_
_entity.id
_entity.type
_entity.pdbx_description
1 polymer ?
#
loop_
_entity_poly.entity_id
_entity_poly.type
_entity_poly.pdbx_seq_one_letter_code
_entity_poly.pdbx_strand_id
1 'polypeptide(L)'
;MKRFALFTMALLLSLSFSACASSGNKAPMDPVNPNCIMMPDHPSDPDVSVMYKGVKVGFCCEDCIEKWNNLSDAQKDAKLNQLKK
;
A
#
# COMPACT_ATOMS: atom_id res chain seq x y z
N MET A 1 25.67 36.94 -50.52
CA MET A 1 24.73 38.03 -50.18
C MET A 1 23.51 37.35 -49.56
N LYS A 2 23.00 37.61 -48.36
CA LYS A 2 23.11 38.71 -47.41
C LYS A 2 22.61 38.08 -46.08
N ARG A 3 23.48 37.87 -45.09
CA ARG A 3 23.41 38.60 -43.82
C ARG A 3 21.98 38.73 -43.25
N PHE A 4 21.43 37.65 -42.70
CA PHE A 4 20.50 37.76 -41.57
C PHE A 4 21.29 37.43 -40.31
N ALA A 5 22.19 38.36 -40.03
CA ALA A 5 22.83 38.49 -38.76
C ALA A 5 21.79 39.00 -37.75
N LEU A 6 21.90 38.50 -36.52
CA LEU A 6 21.66 39.27 -35.30
C LEU A 6 20.20 39.71 -35.03
N PHE A 7 19.45 38.82 -34.38
CA PHE A 7 18.55 39.19 -33.29
C PHE A 7 18.98 38.35 -32.09
N THR A 8 20.01 38.73 -31.35
CA THR A 8 19.93 39.53 -30.10
C THR A 8 18.79 39.12 -29.18
N MET A 9 19.19 38.95 -27.91
CA MET A 9 18.36 39.04 -26.70
C MET A 9 17.68 37.72 -26.31
N ALA A 10 18.33 36.89 -25.50
CA ALA A 10 18.35 37.03 -24.04
C ALA A 10 16.93 37.09 -23.45
N LEU A 11 16.34 35.91 -23.22
CA LEU A 11 15.22 35.66 -22.31
C LEU A 11 15.41 34.19 -21.85
N LEU A 12 16.32 33.85 -20.93
CA LEU A 12 16.15 33.99 -19.49
C LEU A 12 14.69 33.85 -19.06
N LEU A 13 14.25 32.62 -18.71
CA LEU A 13 13.86 32.25 -17.35
C LEU A 13 13.12 30.90 -17.32
N SER A 14 13.45 30.12 -16.29
CA SER A 14 12.60 29.12 -15.63
C SER A 14 12.12 27.91 -16.43
N LEU A 15 13.02 26.93 -16.63
CA LEU A 15 12.62 25.52 -16.59
C LEU A 15 12.67 25.05 -15.13
N SER A 16 11.63 25.41 -14.38
CA SER A 16 11.35 24.83 -13.07
C SER A 16 11.04 23.35 -13.26
N PHE A 17 11.98 22.48 -12.91
CA PHE A 17 11.74 21.05 -12.72
C PHE A 17 10.80 20.88 -11.52
N SER A 18 9.51 20.90 -11.79
CA SER A 18 8.47 20.59 -10.83
C SER A 18 8.18 19.09 -10.85
N ALA A 19 7.93 18.57 -9.65
CA ALA A 19 7.18 17.35 -9.36
C ALA A 19 7.86 15.99 -9.59
N CYS A 20 8.43 15.46 -8.51
CA CYS A 20 8.01 14.16 -8.00
C CYS A 20 7.60 14.30 -6.52
N ALA A 21 6.53 15.05 -6.27
CA ALA A 21 5.77 14.82 -5.04
C ALA A 21 4.94 13.55 -5.30
N SER A 22 5.51 12.39 -4.95
CA SER A 22 4.74 11.15 -4.84
C SER A 22 3.78 11.31 -3.68
N SER A 23 2.65 11.97 -3.94
CA SER A 23 1.47 11.91 -3.08
C SER A 23 0.99 10.46 -3.07
N GLY A 24 1.54 9.70 -2.12
CA GLY A 24 1.07 8.39 -1.77
C GLY A 24 -0.32 8.53 -1.16
N ASN A 25 -1.34 8.52 -2.02
CA ASN A 25 -2.71 8.23 -1.63
C ASN A 25 -2.71 6.83 -1.01
N LYS A 26 -2.50 6.73 0.30
CA LYS A 26 -2.87 5.52 1.05
C LYS A 26 -4.39 5.53 1.11
N ALA A 27 -5.01 5.02 0.04
CA ALA A 27 -6.39 4.55 0.15
C ALA A 27 -6.47 3.60 1.36
N PRO A 28 -7.57 3.64 2.13
CA PRO A 28 -7.79 2.63 3.16
C PRO A 28 -7.67 1.26 2.48
N MET A 29 -6.64 0.51 2.85
CA MET A 29 -6.46 -0.84 2.34
C MET A 29 -7.53 -1.67 3.02
N ASP A 30 -8.37 -2.35 2.24
CA ASP A 30 -9.25 -3.37 2.78
C ASP A 30 -8.43 -4.60 3.20
N PRO A 31 -8.92 -5.40 4.16
CA PRO A 31 -8.32 -6.68 4.45
C PRO A 31 -8.19 -7.55 3.19
N VAL A 32 -7.06 -8.23 3.02
CA VAL A 32 -6.85 -9.18 1.91
C VAL A 32 -7.80 -10.38 1.97
N ASN A 33 -8.37 -10.64 3.15
CA ASN A 33 -9.25 -11.75 3.44
C ASN A 33 -10.67 -11.27 3.80
N PRO A 34 -11.72 -11.85 3.19
CA PRO A 34 -13.12 -11.53 3.53
C PRO A 34 -13.59 -12.18 4.85
N ASN A 35 -12.93 -13.26 5.25
CA ASN A 35 -13.23 -14.03 6.46
C ASN A 35 -12.05 -14.01 7.40
N CYS A 36 -12.29 -14.16 8.70
CA CYS A 36 -11.24 -14.14 9.71
C CYS A 36 -10.18 -15.24 9.45
N ILE A 37 -8.91 -14.84 9.39
CA ILE A 37 -7.80 -15.77 9.10
C ILE A 37 -7.56 -16.82 10.19
N MET A 38 -8.07 -16.56 11.40
CA MET A 38 -8.02 -17.48 12.52
C MET A 38 -9.25 -18.39 12.57
N MET A 39 -10.40 -17.91 12.10
CA MET A 39 -11.69 -18.61 12.10
C MET A 39 -12.43 -18.35 10.77
N PRO A 40 -12.20 -19.16 9.73
CA PRO A 40 -12.69 -18.88 8.38
C PRO A 40 -14.22 -18.89 8.26
N ASP A 41 -14.94 -19.49 9.20
CA ASP A 41 -16.41 -19.49 9.23
C ASP A 41 -17.01 -18.13 9.65
N HIS A 42 -16.19 -17.22 10.16
CA HIS A 42 -16.62 -15.89 10.59
C HIS A 42 -16.15 -14.80 9.61
N PRO A 43 -16.99 -13.80 9.30
CA PRO A 43 -16.58 -12.66 8.48
C PRO A 43 -15.49 -11.85 9.19
N SER A 44 -14.56 -11.26 8.43
CA SER A 44 -13.61 -10.31 8.98
C SER A 44 -14.26 -8.94 9.19
N ASP A 45 -13.91 -8.28 10.28
CA ASP A 45 -14.20 -6.88 10.54
C ASP A 45 -13.05 -6.02 9.94
N PRO A 46 -13.35 -5.01 9.11
CA PRO A 46 -12.34 -4.15 8.48
C PRO A 46 -11.57 -3.27 9.48
N ASP A 47 -12.12 -3.02 10.67
CA ASP A 47 -11.49 -2.27 11.75
C ASP A 47 -10.59 -3.17 12.61
N VAL A 48 -10.90 -4.47 12.69
CA VAL A 48 -10.10 -5.46 13.41
C VAL A 48 -9.09 -6.10 12.46
N SER A 49 -7.94 -5.47 12.32
CA SER A 49 -6.91 -5.90 11.35
C SER A 49 -5.49 -5.59 11.79
N VAL A 50 -4.52 -6.28 11.17
CA VAL A 50 -3.09 -6.01 11.36
C VAL A 50 -2.37 -5.92 10.02
N MET A 51 -1.32 -5.10 9.96
CA MET A 51 -0.41 -5.09 8.82
C MET A 51 0.59 -6.24 8.95
N TYR A 52 0.63 -7.11 7.95
CA TYR A 52 1.61 -8.20 7.86
C TYR A 52 2.23 -8.22 6.45
N LYS A 53 3.55 -8.07 6.35
CA LYS A 53 4.29 -8.09 5.07
C LYS A 53 3.71 -7.17 3.97
N GLY A 54 3.21 -5.99 4.37
CA GLY A 54 2.67 -4.99 3.45
C GLY A 54 1.22 -5.22 3.02
N VAL A 55 0.55 -6.26 3.52
CA VAL A 55 -0.90 -6.46 3.35
C VAL A 55 -1.64 -6.27 4.66
N LYS A 56 -2.89 -5.83 4.59
CA LYS A 56 -3.79 -5.74 5.74
C LYS A 56 -4.50 -7.09 5.91
N VAL A 57 -4.36 -7.71 7.07
CA VAL A 57 -4.99 -8.99 7.43
C VAL A 57 -6.13 -8.72 8.39
N GLY A 58 -7.34 -9.16 8.06
CA GLY A 58 -8.55 -8.93 8.85
C GLY A 58 -8.89 -10.09 9.80
N PHE A 59 -9.59 -9.77 10.88
CA PHE A 59 -10.07 -10.73 11.88
C PHE A 59 -11.52 -10.42 12.26
N CYS A 60 -12.22 -11.39 12.84
CA CYS A 60 -13.59 -11.18 13.30
C CYS A 60 -13.66 -10.49 14.69
N CYS A 61 -12.57 -10.52 15.47
CA CYS A 61 -12.50 -9.94 16.81
C CYS A 61 -11.05 -9.71 17.27
N GLU A 62 -10.86 -8.86 18.26
CA GLU A 62 -9.53 -8.48 18.78
C GLU A 62 -8.77 -9.67 19.40
N ASP A 63 -9.47 -10.65 20.00
CA ASP A 63 -8.84 -11.86 20.56
C ASP A 63 -8.04 -12.65 19.50
N CYS A 64 -8.47 -12.59 18.24
CA CYS A 64 -7.77 -13.25 17.15
C CYS A 64 -6.46 -12.54 16.80
N ILE A 65 -6.32 -11.25 17.11
CA ILE A 65 -5.07 -10.49 16.94
C ILE A 65 -4.00 -11.00 17.92
N GLU A 66 -4.37 -11.24 19.18
CA GLU A 66 -3.43 -11.79 20.16
C GLU A 66 -2.94 -13.19 19.73
N LYS A 67 -3.89 -14.06 19.36
CA LYS A 67 -3.56 -15.40 18.83
C LYS A 67 -2.68 -15.28 17.58
N TRP A 68 -2.93 -14.30 16.72
CA TRP A 68 -2.14 -14.06 15.52
C TRP A 68 -0.71 -13.66 15.88
N ASN A 69 -0.54 -12.75 16.83
CA ASN A 69 0.77 -12.28 17.27
C ASN A 69 1.62 -13.38 17.89
N ASN A 70 0.99 -14.35 18.56
CA ASN A 70 1.64 -15.54 19.12
C ASN A 70 2.09 -16.57 18.06
N LEU A 71 1.65 -16.45 16.80
CA LEU A 71 2.13 -17.31 15.73
C LEU A 71 3.53 -16.89 15.26
N SER A 72 4.35 -17.89 14.93
CA SER A 72 5.58 -17.68 14.17
C SER A 72 5.29 -17.16 12.76
N ASP A 73 6.27 -16.51 12.14
CA ASP A 73 6.12 -16.01 10.77
C ASP A 73 5.80 -17.12 9.77
N ALA A 74 6.39 -18.31 9.94
CA ALA A 74 6.08 -19.48 9.10
C ALA A 74 4.60 -19.88 9.17
N GLN A 75 3.98 -19.82 10.36
CA GLN A 75 2.55 -20.12 10.53
C GLN A 75 1.66 -19.03 9.95
N LYS A 76 2.04 -17.75 10.12
CA LYS A 76 1.33 -16.60 9.51
C LYS A 76 1.37 -16.69 7.99
N ASP A 77 2.52 -17.00 7.41
CA ASP A 77 2.70 -17.20 5.98
C ASP A 77 1.88 -18.38 5.44
N ALA A 78 1.87 -19.51 6.16
CA ALA A 78 1.05 -20.66 5.79
C ALA A 78 -0.43 -20.28 5.71
N LYS A 79 -0.93 -19.52 6.69
CA LYS A 79 -2.32 -19.01 6.69
C LYS A 79 -2.57 -18.02 5.54
N LEU A 80 -1.66 -17.09 5.26
CA LEU A 80 -1.81 -16.17 4.13
C LEU A 80 -1.81 -16.90 2.78
N ASN A 81 -0.99 -17.93 2.62
CA ASN A 81 -0.91 -18.70 1.39
C ASN A 81 -2.18 -19.53 1.14
N GLN A 82 -2.89 -19.93 2.20
CA GLN A 82 -4.19 -20.60 2.07
C GLN A 82 -5.27 -19.70 1.45
N LEU A 83 -5.15 -18.37 1.58
CA LEU A 83 -6.09 -17.40 1.02
C LEU A 83 -5.87 -17.14 -0.47
N LYS A 84 -4.72 -17.51 -1.03
CA LYS A 84 -4.37 -17.29 -2.45
C LYS A 84 -4.88 -18.39 -3.38
N LYS A 85 -5.79 -19.24 -2.91
CA LYS A 85 -6.34 -20.35 -3.69
C LYS A 85 -7.38 -19.90 -4.70
#